data_AF-A0A2H0LIR0-F1
#
_entry.id   AF-A0A2H0LIR0-F1
#
_cell.length_a   1.000
_cell.length_b   1.000
_cell.length_c   1.000
_cell.angle_alpha   90.00
_cell.angle_beta   90.00
_cell.angle_gamma   90.00
#
_symmetry.space_group_name_H-M   'P 1'
#
loop_
_entity.id
_entity.type
_entity.pdbx_description
1 polymer ?
#
loop_
_entity_poly.entity_id
_entity_poly.type
_entity_poly.pdbx_seq_one_letter_code
_entity_poly.pdbx_strand_id
1 'polypeptide(L)'
;MVIGCATTVPYTGQGPHPQLERGAAVPPVDAIGNVLSLPGKLILWSWKFNAHTISPDTEAHVVSYLEARDLPALEDTKFRLNQYRPVQDLSRLASNRHVAWPYRLLIGLPVTLVIDVVLPGRVFPWGDYYNPYTNTVHLYSDHTAVALHEAGHAYDFARKRFKGTYAVIRLIPFVDLYQEARATDEALHYLKETQDHEAELAAYKILYPAYGSYVGSYLFAPVGTLAGILAGHATGRSTATAKRQAYERQAPAPIVDVIAAPSAEPAPSADGTETPASISTAQ
;
A
#
# COMPACT_ATOMS: atom_id res chain seq x y z
N MET A 1 3.77 -15.33 25.77
CA MET A 1 5.23 -15.31 25.53
C MET A 1 5.60 -16.49 24.62
N VAL A 2 5.65 -16.24 23.31
CA VAL A 2 6.47 -16.96 22.32
C VAL A 2 6.87 -15.89 21.32
N ILE A 3 8.05 -15.30 21.50
CA ILE A 3 8.66 -14.38 20.52
C ILE A 3 9.27 -15.30 19.47
N GLY A 4 8.54 -15.53 18.38
CA GLY A 4 9.01 -16.34 17.27
C GLY A 4 10.07 -15.59 16.48
N CYS A 5 11.29 -16.14 16.41
CA CYS A 5 12.37 -15.63 15.59
C CYS A 5 12.00 -15.67 14.10
N ALA A 6 11.66 -14.52 13.51
CA ALA A 6 11.70 -14.32 12.07
C ALA A 6 12.67 -13.15 11.79
N THR A 7 13.98 -13.43 11.79
CA THR A 7 15.02 -12.38 11.70
C THR A 7 15.64 -12.24 10.31
N THR A 8 15.12 -12.91 9.27
CA THR A 8 15.56 -12.68 7.90
C THR A 8 14.38 -12.56 6.94
N VAL A 9 14.36 -11.46 6.20
CA VAL A 9 13.38 -11.20 5.15
C VAL A 9 13.98 -11.67 3.82
N PRO A 10 13.23 -12.41 2.97
CA PRO A 10 11.85 -12.84 3.16
C PRO A 10 11.72 -14.08 4.07
N TYR A 11 10.71 -14.09 4.95
CA TYR A 11 10.32 -15.25 5.76
C TYR A 11 9.21 -16.06 5.06
N THR A 12 8.89 -17.25 5.59
CA THR A 12 7.73 -18.05 5.17
C THR A 12 6.95 -18.45 6.41
N GLY A 13 5.61 -18.33 6.36
CA GLY A 13 4.74 -18.57 7.51
C GLY A 13 4.45 -17.28 8.27
N GLN A 14 4.41 -17.35 9.59
CA GLN A 14 4.05 -16.24 10.46
C GLN A 14 5.05 -15.07 10.34
N GLY A 15 4.52 -13.86 10.14
CA GLY A 15 5.30 -12.64 10.00
C GLY A 15 5.55 -11.86 11.28
N PRO A 16 6.11 -10.64 11.16
CA PRO A 16 6.42 -9.78 12.30
C PRO A 16 5.18 -9.33 13.08
N HIS A 17 3.99 -9.40 12.47
CA HIS A 17 2.71 -9.08 13.09
C HIS A 17 1.82 -10.32 13.15
N PRO A 18 1.06 -10.59 14.25
CA PRO A 18 0.22 -11.79 14.41
C PRO A 18 -0.78 -12.03 13.26
N GLN A 19 -1.24 -10.94 12.66
CA GLN A 19 -2.18 -10.97 11.55
C GLN A 19 -1.52 -11.26 10.19
N LEU A 20 -0.19 -11.21 10.07
CA LEU A 20 0.51 -11.38 8.79
C LEU A 20 1.06 -12.80 8.62
N GLU A 21 0.87 -13.36 7.43
CA GLU A 21 1.51 -14.59 6.98
C GLU A 21 2.04 -14.44 5.55
N ARG A 22 3.22 -15.00 5.29
CA ARG A 22 3.87 -14.96 3.97
C ARG A 22 3.96 -16.36 3.36
N GLY A 23 3.65 -16.45 2.07
CA GLY A 23 3.83 -17.66 1.29
C GLY A 23 5.27 -17.88 0.86
N ALA A 24 5.65 -19.15 0.72
CA ALA A 24 6.88 -19.50 0.02
C ALA A 24 6.78 -19.09 -1.45
N ALA A 25 7.90 -18.65 -2.03
CA ALA A 25 8.02 -18.45 -3.46
C ALA A 25 7.83 -19.78 -4.19
N VAL A 26 7.00 -19.77 -5.23
CA VAL A 26 6.77 -20.93 -6.10
C VAL A 26 6.98 -20.42 -7.54
N PRO A 27 8.24 -20.37 -8.01
CA PRO A 27 8.61 -19.61 -9.21
C PRO A 27 7.77 -19.93 -10.46
N PRO A 28 7.41 -21.18 -10.77
CA PRO A 28 6.55 -21.46 -11.93
C PRO A 28 5.15 -20.84 -11.80
N VAL A 29 4.56 -20.91 -10.61
CA VAL A 29 3.22 -20.38 -10.32
C VAL A 29 3.25 -18.85 -10.34
N ASP A 30 4.23 -18.27 -9.66
CA ASP A 30 4.39 -16.82 -9.57
C ASP A 30 4.71 -16.23 -10.96
N ALA A 31 5.50 -16.91 -11.80
CA ALA A 31 5.77 -16.50 -13.18
C ALA A 31 4.51 -16.51 -14.05
N ILE A 32 3.68 -17.57 -13.96
CA ILE A 32 2.40 -17.63 -14.68
C ILE A 32 1.48 -16.50 -14.24
N GLY A 33 1.31 -16.29 -12.93
CA GLY A 33 0.52 -15.18 -12.39
C GLY A 33 1.06 -13.81 -12.82
N ASN A 34 2.38 -13.66 -12.91
CA ASN A 34 3.04 -12.44 -13.35
C ASN A 34 2.80 -12.14 -14.85
N VAL A 35 2.74 -13.19 -15.70
CA VAL A 35 2.40 -13.07 -17.13
C VAL A 35 0.92 -12.78 -17.33
N LEU A 36 0.04 -13.50 -16.64
CA LEU A 36 -1.41 -13.30 -16.76
C LEU A 36 -1.86 -11.91 -16.27
N SER A 37 -1.09 -11.28 -15.38
CA SER A 37 -1.34 -9.93 -14.89
C SER A 37 -0.81 -8.80 -15.80
N LEU A 38 -0.12 -9.10 -16.91
CA LEU A 38 0.40 -8.08 -17.83
C LEU A 38 -0.67 -7.08 -18.31
N PRO A 39 -1.91 -7.48 -18.67
CA PRO A 39 -2.94 -6.53 -19.05
C PRO A 39 -3.24 -5.52 -17.92
N GLY A 40 -3.36 -5.99 -16.68
CA GLY A 40 -3.60 -5.14 -15.51
C GLY A 40 -2.44 -4.17 -15.24
N LYS A 41 -1.19 -4.63 -15.34
CA LYS A 41 0.01 -3.79 -15.19
C LYS A 41 0.06 -2.67 -16.23
N LEU A 42 -0.29 -2.98 -17.47
CA LEU A 42 -0.36 -2.01 -18.56
C LEU A 42 -1.50 -1.02 -18.35
N ILE A 43 -2.70 -1.51 -18.02
CA ILE A 43 -3.89 -0.70 -17.77
C ILE A 43 -3.65 0.27 -16.61
N LEU A 44 -3.02 -0.17 -15.52
CA LEU A 44 -2.77 0.66 -14.33
C LEU A 44 -1.43 1.41 -14.38
N TRP A 45 -0.61 1.22 -15.43
CA TRP A 45 0.76 1.75 -15.53
C TRP A 45 1.62 1.47 -14.28
N SER A 46 1.54 0.25 -13.76
CA SER A 46 2.29 -0.16 -12.57
C SER A 46 2.76 -1.60 -12.67
N TRP A 47 4.08 -1.79 -12.78
CA TRP A 47 4.71 -3.11 -12.76
C TRP A 47 4.67 -3.79 -11.38
N LYS A 48 4.42 -2.98 -10.33
CA LYS A 48 4.24 -3.45 -8.95
C LYS A 48 2.89 -4.13 -8.73
N PHE A 49 1.90 -3.85 -9.57
CA PHE A 49 0.60 -4.52 -9.51
C PHE A 49 0.72 -6.00 -9.88
N ASN A 50 0.22 -6.92 -9.04
CA ASN A 50 0.33 -8.37 -9.22
C ASN A 50 1.75 -8.83 -9.58
N ALA A 51 2.73 -8.31 -8.85
CA ALA A 51 4.14 -8.68 -8.99
C ALA A 51 4.45 -10.07 -8.38
N HIS A 52 3.57 -10.60 -7.52
CA HIS A 52 3.73 -11.86 -6.78
C HIS A 52 4.99 -11.92 -5.92
N THR A 53 5.62 -10.78 -5.67
CA THR A 53 6.78 -10.63 -4.79
C THR A 53 6.60 -9.34 -4.01
N ILE A 54 6.12 -9.45 -2.78
CA ILE A 54 5.85 -8.29 -1.93
C ILE A 54 7.13 -7.90 -1.19
N SER A 55 7.56 -6.66 -1.37
CA SER A 55 8.77 -6.12 -0.75
C SER A 55 8.62 -5.93 0.76
N PRO A 56 9.74 -5.83 1.50
CA PRO A 56 9.70 -5.51 2.92
C PRO A 56 9.07 -4.14 3.20
N ASP A 57 9.18 -3.19 2.26
CA ASP A 57 8.62 -1.84 2.36
C ASP A 57 7.09 -1.87 2.33
N THR A 58 6.48 -2.51 1.33
CA THR A 58 5.02 -2.69 1.28
C THR A 58 4.51 -3.41 2.52
N GLU A 59 5.22 -4.44 2.99
CA GLU A 59 4.87 -5.15 4.22
C GLU A 59 4.93 -4.26 5.47
N ALA A 60 5.99 -3.46 5.62
CA ALA A 60 6.15 -2.54 6.74
C ALA A 60 4.97 -1.55 6.82
N HIS A 61 4.51 -1.03 5.68
CA HIS A 61 3.33 -0.15 5.66
C HIS A 61 2.05 -0.85 6.12
N VAL A 62 1.86 -2.13 5.78
CA VAL A 62 0.72 -2.92 6.29
C VAL A 62 0.84 -3.13 7.79
N VAL A 63 2.04 -3.43 8.30
CA VAL A 63 2.28 -3.58 9.75
C VAL A 63 1.96 -2.27 10.47
N SER A 64 2.51 -1.14 10.02
CA SER A 64 2.24 0.17 10.61
C SER A 64 0.76 0.55 10.53
N TYR A 65 0.07 0.18 9.44
CA TYR A 65 -1.37 0.40 9.32
C TYR A 65 -2.16 -0.37 10.39
N LEU A 66 -1.82 -1.64 10.62
CA LEU A 66 -2.49 -2.47 11.62
C LEU A 66 -2.24 -1.95 13.04
N GLU A 67 -1.02 -1.53 13.35
CA GLU A 67 -0.67 -0.92 14.63
C GLU A 67 -1.40 0.42 14.85
N ALA A 68 -1.57 1.22 13.80
CA ALA A 68 -2.28 2.50 13.87
C ALA A 68 -3.81 2.36 13.93
N ARG A 69 -4.36 1.27 13.39
CA ARG A 69 -5.81 1.00 13.32
C ARG A 69 -6.24 -0.16 14.20
N ASP A 70 -5.71 -0.18 15.43
CA ASP A 70 -6.01 -1.19 16.44
C ASP A 70 -7.49 -1.16 16.89
N LEU A 71 -8.30 -1.98 16.23
CA LEU A 71 -9.71 -2.20 16.54
C LEU A 71 -9.91 -3.68 16.86
N PRO A 72 -10.64 -4.05 17.94
CA PRO A 72 -10.82 -5.46 18.31
C PRO A 72 -11.40 -6.33 17.18
N ALA A 73 -12.25 -5.75 16.34
CA ALA A 73 -12.87 -6.46 15.23
C ALA A 73 -11.95 -6.64 14.01
N LEU A 74 -10.82 -5.92 13.95
CA LEU A 74 -9.77 -6.04 12.95
C LEU A 74 -8.69 -7.04 13.40
N GLU A 75 -8.46 -7.24 14.70
CA GLU A 75 -7.44 -8.16 15.25
C GLU A 75 -7.54 -9.59 14.67
N ASP A 76 -8.75 -10.06 14.38
CA ASP A 76 -9.00 -11.39 13.80
C ASP A 76 -8.73 -11.47 12.29
N THR A 77 -8.50 -10.34 11.60
CA THR A 77 -8.28 -10.31 10.16
C THR A 77 -6.89 -10.85 9.84
N LYS A 78 -6.79 -11.72 8.82
CA LYS A 78 -5.53 -12.31 8.38
C LYS A 78 -5.08 -11.64 7.09
N PHE A 79 -3.83 -11.22 7.02
CA PHE A 79 -3.19 -10.67 5.83
C PHE A 79 -2.22 -11.71 5.28
N ARG A 80 -2.40 -12.07 4.02
CA ARG A 80 -1.61 -13.10 3.36
C ARG A 80 -0.84 -12.54 2.20
N LEU A 81 0.48 -12.60 2.34
CA LEU A 81 1.42 -12.04 1.39
C LEU A 81 1.87 -13.15 0.45
N ASN A 82 1.45 -13.09 -0.81
CA ASN A 82 1.69 -14.07 -1.87
C ASN A 82 1.46 -15.53 -1.42
N GLN A 83 0.43 -15.77 -0.61
CA GLN A 83 0.16 -17.08 -0.01
C GLN A 83 -1.08 -17.72 -0.64
N TYR A 84 -1.02 -19.04 -0.89
CA TYR A 84 -2.16 -19.85 -1.32
C TYR A 84 -2.39 -20.97 -0.30
N ARG A 85 -3.48 -20.88 0.48
CA ARG A 85 -3.79 -21.78 1.62
C ARG A 85 -5.28 -22.15 1.66
N PRO A 86 -5.81 -22.82 0.62
CA PRO A 86 -7.25 -23.08 0.48
C PRO A 86 -7.86 -23.82 1.68
N VAL A 87 -7.13 -24.77 2.27
CA VAL A 87 -7.58 -25.50 3.46
C VAL A 87 -7.73 -24.57 4.67
N GLN A 88 -6.82 -23.63 4.85
CA GLN A 88 -6.94 -22.64 5.92
C GLN A 88 -8.03 -21.62 5.63
N ASP A 89 -8.29 -21.26 4.36
CA ASP A 89 -9.44 -20.42 4.02
C ASP A 89 -10.76 -21.06 4.34
N LEU A 90 -10.93 -22.34 3.99
CA LEU A 90 -12.13 -23.09 4.38
C LEU A 90 -12.24 -23.21 5.90
N SER A 91 -11.12 -23.42 6.60
CA SER A 91 -11.10 -23.40 8.07
C SER A 91 -11.52 -22.05 8.64
N ARG A 92 -11.02 -20.94 8.07
CA ARG A 92 -11.38 -19.57 8.47
C ARG A 92 -12.83 -19.23 8.14
N LEU A 93 -13.36 -19.67 7.00
CA LEU A 93 -14.78 -19.58 6.68
C LEU A 93 -15.62 -20.29 7.76
N ALA A 94 -15.21 -21.49 8.17
CA ALA A 94 -15.90 -22.26 9.19
C ALA A 94 -15.80 -21.62 10.59
N SER A 95 -14.67 -20.98 10.93
CA SER A 95 -14.41 -20.39 12.25
C SER A 95 -14.79 -18.92 12.38
N ASN A 96 -14.97 -18.17 11.28
CA ASN A 96 -15.33 -16.75 11.32
C ASN A 96 -16.70 -16.54 11.98
N ARG A 97 -16.70 -16.02 13.22
CA ARG A 97 -17.92 -15.73 14.00
C ARG A 97 -18.45 -14.31 13.78
N HIS A 98 -17.72 -13.46 13.04
CA HIS A 98 -18.17 -12.10 12.71
C HIS A 98 -19.24 -12.06 11.63
N VAL A 99 -19.41 -13.16 10.87
CA VAL A 99 -20.45 -13.32 9.86
C VAL A 99 -21.38 -14.45 10.28
N ALA A 100 -22.69 -14.18 10.32
CA ALA A 100 -23.68 -15.17 10.69
C ALA A 100 -23.63 -16.40 9.76
N TRP A 101 -23.89 -17.58 10.32
CA TRP A 101 -23.73 -18.85 9.61
C TRP A 101 -24.51 -18.96 8.29
N PRO A 102 -25.73 -18.39 8.10
CA PRO A 102 -26.44 -18.52 6.83
C PRO A 102 -25.71 -17.80 5.69
N TYR A 103 -25.14 -16.62 5.97
CA TYR A 103 -24.34 -15.89 4.99
C TYR A 103 -23.07 -16.66 4.62
N ARG A 104 -22.39 -17.24 5.61
CA ARG A 104 -21.19 -18.05 5.38
C ARG A 104 -21.50 -19.30 4.56
N LEU A 105 -22.63 -19.97 4.79
CA LEU A 105 -22.99 -21.17 4.05
C LEU A 105 -23.49 -20.88 2.63
N LEU A 106 -24.44 -19.95 2.49
CA LEU A 106 -25.15 -19.74 1.23
C LEU A 106 -24.36 -18.89 0.23
N ILE A 107 -23.51 -17.98 0.72
CA ILE A 107 -22.78 -17.03 -0.13
C ILE A 107 -21.29 -17.15 0.11
N GLY A 108 -20.85 -17.21 1.37
CA GLY A 108 -19.44 -17.31 1.70
C GLY A 108 -18.77 -18.56 1.15
N LEU A 109 -19.40 -19.73 1.27
CA LEU A 109 -18.86 -20.99 0.77
C LEU A 109 -18.68 -20.99 -0.75
N PRO A 110 -19.68 -20.68 -1.59
CA PRO A 110 -19.46 -20.64 -3.04
C PRO A 110 -18.44 -19.56 -3.43
N VAL A 111 -18.45 -18.39 -2.80
CA VAL A 111 -17.45 -17.33 -3.06
C VAL A 111 -16.05 -17.84 -2.73
N THR A 112 -15.80 -18.35 -1.53
CA THR A 112 -14.49 -18.88 -1.11
C THR A 112 -14.03 -20.04 -1.98
N LEU A 113 -14.92 -20.97 -2.34
CA LEU A 113 -14.55 -22.06 -3.26
C LEU A 113 -14.10 -21.52 -4.62
N VAL A 114 -14.79 -20.51 -5.16
CA VAL A 114 -14.42 -19.93 -6.45
C VAL A 114 -13.13 -19.12 -6.35
N ILE A 115 -13.04 -18.15 -5.43
CA ILE A 115 -11.97 -17.13 -5.45
C ILE A 115 -10.75 -17.49 -4.60
N ASP A 116 -10.91 -18.31 -3.55
CA ASP A 116 -9.81 -18.72 -2.67
C ASP A 116 -9.26 -20.11 -3.01
N VAL A 117 -10.05 -20.97 -3.68
CA VAL A 117 -9.68 -22.37 -3.96
C VAL A 117 -9.49 -22.64 -5.46
N VAL A 118 -10.49 -22.37 -6.30
CA VAL A 118 -10.42 -22.74 -7.72
C VAL A 118 -9.64 -21.71 -8.54
N LEU A 119 -9.87 -20.42 -8.28
CA LEU A 119 -9.29 -19.31 -9.04
C LEU A 119 -8.50 -18.36 -8.14
N PRO A 120 -7.43 -18.83 -7.46
CA PRO A 120 -6.70 -17.98 -6.51
C PRO A 120 -6.03 -16.79 -7.20
N GLY A 121 -6.09 -15.62 -6.57
CA GLY A 121 -5.45 -14.38 -7.06
C GLY A 121 -3.94 -14.49 -7.27
N ARG A 122 -3.29 -15.50 -6.65
CA ARG A 122 -1.88 -15.84 -6.90
C ARG A 122 -1.60 -16.23 -8.37
N VAL A 123 -2.60 -16.79 -9.05
CA VAL A 123 -2.46 -17.24 -10.45
C VAL A 123 -3.34 -16.43 -11.38
N PHE A 124 -4.59 -16.21 -10.98
CA PHE A 124 -5.57 -15.54 -11.84
C PHE A 124 -5.50 -14.02 -11.70
N PRO A 125 -5.75 -13.27 -12.79
CA PRO A 125 -5.40 -11.86 -12.89
C PRO A 125 -6.27 -10.90 -12.06
N TRP A 126 -7.19 -11.41 -11.25
CA TRP A 126 -8.07 -10.60 -10.39
C TRP A 126 -7.30 -9.86 -9.28
N GLY A 127 -6.15 -10.41 -8.85
CA GLY A 127 -5.19 -9.75 -7.98
C GLY A 127 -5.53 -9.74 -6.49
N ASP A 128 -5.17 -8.65 -5.81
CA ASP A 128 -5.40 -8.44 -4.38
C ASP A 128 -6.89 -8.31 -4.06
N TYR A 129 -7.32 -8.84 -2.91
CA TYR A 129 -8.71 -8.69 -2.45
C TYR A 129 -8.86 -8.95 -0.95
N TYR A 130 -9.90 -8.37 -0.36
CA TYR A 130 -10.45 -8.76 0.94
C TYR A 130 -11.66 -9.69 0.78
N ASN A 131 -11.60 -10.88 1.40
CA ASN A 131 -12.75 -11.77 1.52
C ASN A 131 -13.41 -11.61 2.92
N PRO A 132 -14.63 -11.02 2.99
CA PRO A 132 -15.31 -10.80 4.28
C PRO A 132 -15.77 -12.09 4.96
N TYR A 133 -15.94 -13.18 4.22
CA TYR A 133 -16.44 -14.46 4.74
C TYR A 133 -15.35 -15.27 5.45
N THR A 134 -14.10 -15.16 5.01
CA THR A 134 -12.92 -15.73 5.69
C THR A 134 -12.24 -14.71 6.59
N ASN A 135 -12.63 -13.44 6.51
CA ASN A 135 -11.96 -12.30 7.12
C ASN A 135 -10.46 -12.29 6.79
N THR A 136 -10.13 -12.44 5.51
CA THR A 136 -8.75 -12.55 5.02
C THR A 136 -8.51 -11.54 3.90
N VAL A 137 -7.42 -10.79 4.02
CA VAL A 137 -6.83 -9.97 2.96
C VAL A 137 -5.77 -10.79 2.23
N HIS A 138 -5.90 -10.90 0.92
CA HIS A 138 -4.97 -11.59 0.03
C HIS A 138 -4.20 -10.52 -0.76
N LEU A 139 -2.88 -10.50 -0.57
CA LEU A 139 -1.99 -9.56 -1.23
C LEU A 139 -1.08 -10.28 -2.23
N TYR A 140 -1.00 -9.75 -3.43
CA TYR A 140 -0.16 -10.21 -4.55
C TYR A 140 0.59 -9.05 -5.23
N SER A 141 0.14 -7.80 -5.03
CA SER A 141 0.82 -6.60 -5.50
C SER A 141 1.89 -6.11 -4.53
N ASP A 142 3.02 -5.68 -5.08
CA ASP A 142 4.06 -4.95 -4.33
C ASP A 142 3.81 -3.44 -4.35
N HIS A 143 2.60 -3.03 -3.96
CA HIS A 143 2.21 -1.63 -4.02
C HIS A 143 1.51 -1.20 -2.73
N THR A 144 2.16 -0.32 -1.96
CA THR A 144 1.65 0.22 -0.69
C THR A 144 0.19 0.64 -0.78
N ALA A 145 -0.18 1.49 -1.75
CA ALA A 145 -1.57 1.95 -1.89
C ALA A 145 -2.59 0.82 -2.13
N VAL A 146 -2.22 -0.24 -2.85
CA VAL A 146 -3.13 -1.38 -3.10
C VAL A 146 -3.28 -2.20 -1.83
N ALA A 147 -2.17 -2.48 -1.14
CA ALA A 147 -2.19 -3.19 0.13
C ALA A 147 -3.02 -2.44 1.20
N LEU A 148 -2.87 -1.11 1.27
CA LEU A 148 -3.65 -0.26 2.17
C LEU A 148 -5.13 -0.16 1.74
N HIS A 149 -5.45 -0.20 0.44
CA HIS A 149 -6.84 -0.26 -0.03
C HIS A 149 -7.52 -1.55 0.44
N GLU A 150 -6.87 -2.71 0.31
CA GLU A 150 -7.42 -3.96 0.83
C GLU A 150 -7.50 -3.99 2.37
N ALA A 151 -6.52 -3.38 3.05
CA ALA A 151 -6.60 -3.16 4.49
C ALA A 151 -7.78 -2.25 4.87
N GLY A 152 -8.08 -1.24 4.03
CA GLY A 152 -9.23 -0.35 4.17
C GLY A 152 -10.57 -1.07 4.04
N HIS A 153 -10.68 -2.07 3.15
CA HIS A 153 -11.85 -2.96 3.11
C HIS A 153 -12.02 -3.73 4.42
N ALA A 154 -10.95 -4.34 4.92
CA ALA A 154 -10.98 -5.03 6.21
C ALA A 154 -11.38 -4.09 7.37
N TYR A 155 -10.81 -2.88 7.41
CA TYR A 155 -11.11 -1.85 8.39
C TYR A 155 -12.58 -1.40 8.34
N ASP A 156 -13.12 -1.14 7.14
CA ASP A 156 -14.53 -0.75 7.00
C ASP A 156 -15.48 -1.87 7.44
N PHE A 157 -15.19 -3.13 7.09
CA PHE A 157 -15.95 -4.29 7.55
C PHE A 157 -15.85 -4.51 9.05
N ALA A 158 -14.67 -4.32 9.66
CA ALA A 158 -14.47 -4.44 11.10
C ALA A 158 -15.42 -3.53 11.90
N ARG A 159 -15.77 -2.37 11.33
CA ARG A 159 -16.66 -1.37 11.96
C ARG A 159 -18.15 -1.65 11.78
N LYS A 160 -18.56 -2.65 11.00
CA LYS A 160 -19.98 -2.95 10.77
C LYS A 160 -20.51 -3.93 11.79
N ARG A 161 -21.68 -3.60 12.35
CA ARG A 161 -22.43 -4.51 13.24
C ARG A 161 -22.90 -5.78 12.51
N PHE A 162 -23.36 -5.64 11.27
CA PHE A 162 -23.89 -6.75 10.48
C PHE A 162 -23.00 -7.02 9.25
N LYS A 163 -21.79 -7.54 9.49
CA LYS A 163 -20.79 -7.78 8.43
C LYS A 163 -21.33 -8.68 7.30
N GLY A 164 -22.11 -9.70 7.64
CA GLY A 164 -22.75 -10.57 6.65
C GLY A 164 -23.72 -9.84 5.73
N THR A 165 -24.65 -9.07 6.30
CA THR A 165 -25.57 -8.23 5.50
C THR A 165 -24.81 -7.22 4.67
N TYR A 166 -23.77 -6.60 5.23
CA TYR A 166 -22.91 -5.65 4.53
C TYR A 166 -22.17 -6.28 3.33
N ALA A 167 -21.72 -7.53 3.47
CA ALA A 167 -21.14 -8.32 2.39
C ALA A 167 -22.17 -8.64 1.30
N VAL A 168 -23.42 -8.95 1.66
CA VAL A 168 -24.48 -9.29 0.69
C VAL A 168 -24.95 -8.08 -0.10
N ILE A 169 -25.16 -6.93 0.55
CA ILE A 169 -25.63 -5.73 -0.17
C ILE A 169 -24.61 -5.24 -1.20
N ARG A 170 -23.33 -5.63 -1.09
CA ARG A 170 -22.31 -5.39 -2.11
C ARG A 170 -22.68 -5.99 -3.48
N LEU A 171 -23.53 -7.02 -3.51
CA LEU A 171 -24.03 -7.62 -4.74
C LEU A 171 -25.07 -6.74 -5.47
N ILE A 172 -25.61 -5.72 -4.79
CA ILE A 172 -26.52 -4.77 -5.40
C ILE A 172 -25.68 -3.81 -6.26
N PRO A 173 -26.05 -3.59 -7.54
CA PRO A 173 -25.33 -2.66 -8.41
C PRO A 173 -25.07 -1.31 -7.74
N PHE A 174 -23.88 -0.77 -7.94
CA PHE A 174 -23.39 0.51 -7.41
C PHE A 174 -23.08 0.54 -5.90
N VAL A 175 -23.54 -0.42 -5.10
CA VAL A 175 -23.20 -0.46 -3.66
C VAL A 175 -21.72 -0.84 -3.47
N ASP A 176 -21.19 -1.70 -4.34
CA ASP A 176 -19.77 -2.00 -4.43
C ASP A 176 -18.93 -0.73 -4.69
N LEU A 177 -19.37 0.18 -5.58
CA LEU A 177 -18.65 1.45 -5.83
C LEU A 177 -18.53 2.30 -4.57
N TYR A 178 -19.55 2.29 -3.70
CA TYR A 178 -19.46 2.97 -2.41
C TYR A 178 -18.41 2.31 -1.51
N GLN A 179 -18.40 0.99 -1.44
CA GLN A 179 -17.42 0.25 -0.63
C GLN A 179 -15.98 0.43 -1.16
N GLU A 180 -15.78 0.41 -2.48
CA GLU A 180 -14.50 0.71 -3.11
C GLU A 180 -14.04 2.15 -2.81
N ALA A 181 -14.95 3.13 -2.88
CA ALA A 181 -14.62 4.51 -2.53
C ALA A 181 -14.22 4.65 -1.06
N ARG A 182 -14.88 3.92 -0.15
CA ARG A 182 -14.56 3.90 1.28
C ARG A 182 -13.17 3.33 1.56
N ALA A 183 -12.79 2.25 0.89
CA ALA A 183 -11.45 1.66 0.99
C ALA A 183 -10.36 2.58 0.43
N THR A 184 -10.61 3.20 -0.73
CA THR A 184 -9.69 4.19 -1.31
C THR A 184 -9.53 5.42 -0.43
N ASP A 185 -10.63 5.94 0.14
CA ASP A 185 -10.60 7.07 1.05
C ASP A 185 -9.81 6.75 2.31
N GLU A 186 -10.01 5.58 2.92
CA GLU A 186 -9.24 5.13 4.09
C GLU A 186 -7.74 5.03 3.78
N ALA A 187 -7.36 4.43 2.64
CA ALA A 187 -5.95 4.32 2.24
C ALA A 187 -5.31 5.71 2.06
N LEU A 188 -6.00 6.65 1.39
CA LEU A 188 -5.51 8.02 1.20
C LEU A 188 -5.51 8.81 2.51
N HIS A 189 -6.49 8.60 3.37
CA HIS A 189 -6.61 9.25 4.67
C HIS A 189 -5.42 8.85 5.54
N TYR A 190 -5.16 7.55 5.67
CA TYR A 190 -4.03 7.03 6.44
C TYR A 190 -2.69 7.61 5.96
N LEU A 191 -2.44 7.63 4.65
CA LEU A 191 -1.20 8.19 4.08
C LEU A 191 -1.05 9.70 4.36
N LYS A 192 -2.16 10.44 4.42
CA LYS A 192 -2.14 11.86 4.81
C LYS A 192 -1.88 12.03 6.31
N GLU A 193 -2.50 11.20 7.15
CA GLU A 193 -2.31 11.21 8.60
C GLU A 193 -0.85 10.91 8.99
N THR A 194 -0.22 9.94 8.30
CA THR A 194 1.19 9.59 8.53
C THR A 194 2.17 10.47 7.77
N GLN A 195 1.68 11.45 7.02
CA GLN A 195 2.47 12.38 6.20
C GLN A 195 3.38 11.67 5.18
N ASP A 196 2.99 10.48 4.72
CA ASP A 196 3.70 9.77 3.65
C ASP A 196 3.27 10.31 2.29
N HIS A 197 3.82 11.47 1.95
CA HIS A 197 3.48 12.18 0.73
C HIS A 197 3.82 11.39 -0.53
N GLU A 198 4.93 10.65 -0.58
CA GLU A 198 5.29 9.90 -1.79
C GLU A 198 4.34 8.71 -2.03
N ALA A 199 3.99 7.96 -0.98
CA ALA A 199 2.98 6.91 -1.12
C ALA A 199 1.59 7.48 -1.43
N GLU A 200 1.20 8.63 -0.86
CA GLU A 200 -0.06 9.30 -1.20
C GLU A 200 -0.11 9.68 -2.69
N LEU A 201 0.98 10.26 -3.23
CA LEU A 201 1.08 10.60 -4.64
C LEU A 201 1.03 9.37 -5.55
N ALA A 202 1.63 8.26 -5.13
CA ALA A 202 1.53 6.97 -5.83
C ALA A 202 0.09 6.41 -5.76
N ALA A 203 -0.59 6.57 -4.62
CA ALA A 203 -1.96 6.11 -4.42
C ALA A 203 -2.93 6.76 -5.41
N TYR A 204 -2.88 8.08 -5.60
CA TYR A 204 -3.71 8.75 -6.61
C TYR A 204 -3.50 8.17 -8.03
N LYS A 205 -2.26 7.81 -8.37
CA LYS A 205 -1.91 7.33 -9.72
C LYS A 205 -2.39 5.90 -9.99
N ILE A 206 -2.67 5.10 -8.97
CA ILE A 206 -3.11 3.70 -9.13
C ILE A 206 -4.57 3.49 -8.71
N LEU A 207 -5.03 4.10 -7.62
CA LEU A 207 -6.37 3.86 -7.07
C LEU A 207 -7.45 4.56 -7.91
N TYR A 208 -7.17 5.74 -8.47
CA TYR A 208 -8.14 6.46 -9.29
C TYR A 208 -8.46 5.75 -10.62
N PRO A 209 -7.47 5.30 -11.42
CA PRO A 209 -7.78 4.50 -12.61
C PRO A 209 -8.40 3.14 -12.27
N ALA A 210 -8.01 2.51 -11.15
CA ALA A 210 -8.68 1.30 -10.68
C ALA A 210 -10.15 1.55 -10.36
N TYR A 211 -10.46 2.59 -9.58
CA TYR A 211 -11.84 3.01 -9.28
C TYR A 211 -12.62 3.38 -10.55
N GLY A 212 -12.00 4.12 -11.45
CA GLY A 212 -12.56 4.50 -12.74
C GLY A 212 -12.96 3.29 -13.59
N SER A 213 -12.22 2.18 -13.51
CA SER A 213 -12.59 0.94 -14.19
C SER A 213 -13.93 0.37 -13.72
N TYR A 214 -14.21 0.44 -12.42
CA TYR A 214 -15.49 0.01 -11.84
C TYR A 214 -16.63 0.95 -12.22
N VAL A 215 -16.43 2.27 -12.11
CA VAL A 215 -17.47 3.24 -12.53
C VAL A 215 -17.80 3.07 -14.02
N GLY A 216 -16.77 2.93 -14.84
CA GLY A 216 -16.90 2.80 -16.28
C GLY A 216 -17.61 1.49 -16.72
N SER A 217 -17.40 0.39 -16.00
CA SER A 217 -18.04 -0.90 -16.32
C SER A 217 -19.55 -0.85 -16.17
N TYR A 218 -20.06 -0.10 -15.18
CA TYR A 218 -21.50 0.12 -15.00
C TYR A 218 -22.14 0.96 -16.09
N LEU A 219 -21.38 1.82 -16.77
CA LEU A 219 -21.91 2.64 -17.85
C LEU A 219 -22.07 1.82 -19.14
N PHE A 220 -20.99 1.20 -19.62
CA PHE A 220 -21.03 0.39 -20.85
C PHE A 220 -19.75 -0.44 -21.07
N ALA A 221 -19.65 -1.67 -20.57
CA ALA A 221 -18.46 -2.49 -20.83
C ALA A 221 -18.36 -2.97 -22.30
N PRO A 222 -17.14 -3.04 -22.91
CA PRO A 222 -15.84 -2.66 -22.34
C PRO A 222 -15.46 -1.19 -22.54
N VAL A 223 -16.18 -0.44 -23.39
CA VAL A 223 -15.82 0.93 -23.80
C VAL A 223 -15.84 1.91 -22.63
N GLY A 224 -16.90 1.86 -21.81
CA GLY A 224 -17.05 2.61 -20.57
C GLY A 224 -15.95 2.30 -19.57
N THR A 225 -15.55 1.03 -19.41
CA THR A 225 -14.42 0.64 -18.55
C THR A 225 -13.13 1.33 -19.00
N LEU A 226 -12.81 1.29 -20.31
CA LEU A 226 -11.64 1.96 -20.86
C LEU A 226 -11.71 3.48 -20.69
N ALA A 227 -12.87 4.09 -20.96
CA ALA A 227 -13.09 5.52 -20.74
C ALA A 227 -12.90 5.90 -19.26
N GLY A 228 -13.43 5.08 -18.34
CA GLY A 228 -13.29 5.27 -16.90
C GLY A 228 -11.85 5.14 -16.42
N ILE A 229 -11.09 4.16 -16.93
CA ILE A 229 -9.64 4.02 -16.68
C ILE A 229 -8.89 5.28 -17.13
N LEU A 230 -9.16 5.75 -18.36
CA LEU A 230 -8.50 6.95 -18.92
C LEU A 230 -8.82 8.20 -18.10
N ALA A 231 -10.10 8.40 -17.75
CA ALA A 231 -10.53 9.51 -16.90
C ALA A 231 -9.90 9.43 -15.50
N GLY A 232 -9.82 8.23 -14.91
CA GLY A 232 -9.18 7.98 -13.62
C GLY A 232 -7.68 8.26 -13.67
N HIS A 233 -6.98 7.89 -14.75
CA HIS A 233 -5.57 8.24 -14.94
C HIS A 233 -5.33 9.73 -15.06
N ALA A 234 -6.16 10.44 -15.83
CA ALA A 234 -6.07 11.88 -16.00
C ALA A 234 -6.28 12.60 -14.66
N THR A 235 -7.35 12.21 -13.94
CA THR A 235 -7.70 12.80 -12.64
C THR A 235 -6.65 12.48 -11.57
N GLY A 236 -6.21 11.22 -11.48
CA GLY A 236 -5.21 10.78 -10.51
C GLY A 236 -3.86 11.46 -10.71
N ARG A 237 -3.39 11.59 -11.96
CA ARG A 237 -2.16 12.32 -12.26
C ARG A 237 -2.29 13.82 -11.99
N SER A 238 -3.38 14.45 -12.42
CA SER A 238 -3.63 15.88 -12.16
C SER A 238 -3.64 16.17 -10.65
N THR A 239 -4.33 15.34 -9.87
CA THR A 239 -4.38 15.44 -8.40
C THR A 239 -3.00 15.26 -7.78
N ALA A 240 -2.26 14.23 -8.20
CA ALA A 240 -0.90 14.00 -7.72
C ALA A 240 0.04 15.18 -8.03
N THR A 241 -0.03 15.75 -9.24
CA THR A 241 0.77 16.92 -9.60
C THR A 241 0.41 18.14 -8.75
N ALA A 242 -0.88 18.42 -8.57
CA ALA A 242 -1.33 19.54 -7.74
C ALA A 242 -0.90 19.40 -6.28
N LYS A 243 -1.00 18.17 -5.72
CA LYS A 243 -0.56 17.86 -4.35
C LYS A 243 0.96 17.99 -4.19
N ARG A 244 1.74 17.46 -5.14
CA ARG A 244 3.19 17.62 -5.15
C ARG A 244 3.61 19.09 -5.09
N GLN A 245 3.02 19.93 -5.93
CA GLN A 245 3.28 21.38 -5.92
C GLN A 245 2.92 22.03 -4.58
N ALA A 246 1.84 21.58 -3.94
CA ALA A 246 1.45 22.09 -2.62
C ALA A 246 2.46 21.69 -1.54
N TYR A 247 2.98 20.46 -1.58
CA TYR A 247 4.01 19.97 -0.65
C TYR A 247 5.35 20.68 -0.86
N GLU A 248 5.77 20.87 -2.11
CA GLU A 248 6.99 21.62 -2.44
C GLU A 248 6.93 23.09 -1.97
N ARG A 249 5.75 23.72 -2.01
CA ARG A 249 5.55 25.09 -1.48
C ARG A 249 5.58 25.17 0.05
N GLN A 250 5.25 24.07 0.73
CA GLN A 250 5.24 23.98 2.19
C GLN A 250 6.57 23.47 2.75
N ALA A 251 7.39 22.84 1.91
CA ALA A 251 8.72 22.41 2.28
C ALA A 251 9.55 23.64 2.70
N PRO A 252 10.22 23.60 3.87
CA PRO A 252 11.12 24.68 4.25
C PRO A 252 12.17 24.87 3.16
N ALA A 253 12.52 26.13 2.88
CA ALA A 253 13.58 26.44 1.92
C ALA A 253 14.82 25.59 2.26
N PRO A 254 15.50 24.99 1.27
CA PRO A 254 16.73 24.27 1.54
C PRO A 254 17.65 25.20 2.33
N ILE A 255 18.17 24.70 3.46
CA ILE A 255 19.28 25.36 4.16
C ILE A 255 20.42 25.30 3.16
N VAL A 256 20.55 26.34 2.36
CA VAL A 256 21.79 26.61 1.66
C VAL A 256 22.75 26.91 2.78
N ASP A 257 23.63 25.94 3.09
CA ASP A 257 24.81 26.23 3.86
C ASP A 257 25.49 27.38 3.14
N VAL A 258 25.32 28.58 3.69
CA VAL A 258 26.13 29.74 3.36
C VAL A 258 27.50 29.35 3.89
N ILE A 259 28.25 28.59 3.09
CA ILE A 259 29.68 28.44 3.25
C ILE A 259 30.17 29.89 3.25
N ALA A 260 30.50 30.34 4.45
CA ALA A 260 31.01 31.67 4.70
C ALA A 260 32.10 31.93 3.65
N ALA A 261 31.87 32.94 2.81
CA ALA A 261 32.93 33.46 1.98
C ALA A 261 34.13 33.71 2.90
N PRO A 262 35.33 33.18 2.61
CA PRO A 262 36.50 33.44 3.43
C PRO A 262 36.63 34.96 3.54
N SER A 263 36.56 35.45 4.77
CA SER A 263 36.73 36.86 5.08
C SER A 263 38.04 37.31 4.46
N ALA A 264 37.96 38.29 3.55
CA ALA A 264 39.14 38.85 2.92
C ALA A 264 40.09 39.32 4.03
N GLU A 265 41.25 38.69 4.08
CA GLU A 265 42.36 39.07 4.94
C GLU A 265 42.72 40.54 4.64
N PRO A 266 42.78 41.44 5.64
CA PRO A 266 43.19 42.80 5.40
C PRO A 266 44.66 42.82 5.00
N ALA A 267 44.96 43.47 3.88
CA ALA A 267 46.31 43.63 3.36
C ALA A 267 47.24 44.28 4.41
N PRO A 268 48.50 43.82 4.55
CA PRO A 268 49.44 44.42 5.47
C PRO A 268 49.76 45.85 5.04
N SER A 269 49.54 46.79 5.97
CA SER A 269 49.93 48.18 5.85
C SER A 269 51.45 48.28 5.72
N ALA A 270 51.91 48.79 4.58
CA ALA A 270 53.26 49.29 4.42
C ALA A 270 53.37 50.61 5.21
N ASP A 271 53.91 50.54 6.41
CA ASP A 271 54.49 51.72 7.06
C ASP A 271 55.92 51.39 7.44
N GLY A 272 56.84 52.16 6.85
CA GLY A 272 58.27 52.01 7.07
C GLY A 272 58.67 52.71 8.36
N THR A 273 59.83 52.33 8.89
CA THR A 273 60.89 53.29 9.22
C THR A 273 62.13 52.53 9.68
N GLU A 274 63.22 52.81 8.99
CA GLU A 274 64.58 52.49 9.39
C GLU A 274 64.92 53.20 10.71
N THR A 275 65.69 52.54 11.57
CA THR A 275 66.67 53.24 12.42
C THR A 275 67.86 52.31 12.68
N PRO A 276 69.10 52.75 12.43
CA PRO A 276 70.30 51.95 12.64
C PRO A 276 70.97 52.21 14.01
N ALA A 277 71.89 51.29 14.33
CA ALA A 277 73.01 51.39 15.28
C ALA A 277 72.72 51.23 16.77
N SER A 278 73.35 50.21 17.39
CA SER A 278 74.55 50.46 18.20
C SER A 278 75.21 49.17 18.69
N ILE A 279 76.53 49.19 18.59
CA ILE A 279 77.57 48.29 19.14
C ILE A 279 77.50 48.24 20.68
N SER A 280 77.72 47.07 21.31
CA SER A 280 78.61 46.94 22.50
C SER A 280 78.80 45.48 22.99
N THR A 281 80.05 45.00 22.88
CA THR A 281 80.86 44.20 23.85
C THR A 281 80.22 43.24 24.88
N ALA A 282 80.71 41.99 24.91
CA ALA A 282 81.70 41.46 25.89
C ALA A 282 81.46 39.99 26.30
N GLN A 283 82.60 39.26 26.31
CA GLN A 283 82.94 37.99 26.98
C GLN A 283 82.43 36.67 26.39
#